data_AF-A0AA86MWP4-F1
#
_entry.id   AF-A0AA86MWP4-F1
#
_cell.length_a   1.000
_cell.length_b   1.000
_cell.length_c   1.000
_cell.angle_alpha   90.00
_cell.angle_beta   90.00
_cell.angle_gamma   90.00
#
_symmetry.space_group_name_H-M   'P 1'
#
loop_
_entity.id
_entity.type
_entity.pdbx_description
1 polymer ?
#
loop_
_entity_poly.entity_id
_entity_poly.type
_entity_poly.pdbx_seq_one_letter_code
_entity_poly.pdbx_strand_id
1 'polypeptide(L)'
;MRSEGEGKKDCLAKMSIALKEARETHYWLRLIQESNAMDEPDIDRLPPACQELVALLSRITLTTRHNLGSHKRASSPNAKNSSFHISHSESSVEHSSSPISHSTFPISHSKTRGGCS
;
A
#
# COMPACT_ATOMS: atom_id res chain seq x y z
N MET A 1 -35.17 6.65 15.32
CA MET A 1 -33.72 6.60 15.64
C MET A 1 -33.27 5.16 15.45
N ARG A 2 -32.66 4.82 14.30
CA ARG A 2 -32.17 3.44 14.07
C ARG A 2 -30.85 3.28 14.81
N SER A 3 -30.82 2.37 15.78
CA SER A 3 -29.59 1.92 16.41
C SER A 3 -28.84 1.11 15.35
N GLU A 4 -27.78 1.67 14.78
CA GLU A 4 -26.85 1.00 13.86
C GLU A 4 -26.09 -0.07 14.65
N GLY A 5 -26.80 -1.16 14.99
CA GLY A 5 -26.22 -2.36 15.56
C GLY A 5 -25.54 -3.17 14.46
N GLU A 6 -24.47 -2.62 13.90
CA GLU A 6 -23.72 -3.31 12.85
C GLU A 6 -22.91 -4.47 13.41
N GLY A 7 -22.95 -5.59 12.68
CA GLY A 7 -22.31 -6.82 13.10
C GLY A 7 -20.79 -6.65 13.28
N LYS A 8 -20.18 -7.49 14.13
CA LYS A 8 -18.72 -7.48 14.41
C LYS A 8 -17.83 -7.47 13.16
N LYS A 9 -18.30 -8.05 12.05
CA LYS A 9 -17.58 -8.05 10.76
C LYS A 9 -17.59 -6.67 10.07
N ASP A 10 -18.70 -5.95 10.14
CA ASP A 10 -18.79 -4.61 9.58
C ASP A 10 -17.93 -3.63 10.39
N CYS A 11 -18.01 -3.71 11.73
CA CYS A 11 -17.10 -2.98 12.61
C CYS A 11 -15.63 -3.23 12.25
N LEU A 12 -15.24 -4.48 11.99
CA LEU A 12 -13.87 -4.82 11.55
C LEU A 12 -13.50 -4.17 10.20
N ALA A 13 -14.42 -4.16 9.23
CA ALA A 13 -14.19 -3.54 7.92
C ALA A 13 -13.96 -2.03 8.08
N LYS A 14 -14.81 -1.36 8.87
CA LYS A 14 -14.69 0.07 9.17
C LYS A 14 -13.39 0.42 9.88
N MET A 15 -12.99 -0.36 10.89
CA MET A 15 -11.69 -0.18 11.56
C MET A 15 -10.52 -0.38 10.61
N SER A 16 -10.63 -1.31 9.67
CA SER A 16 -9.59 -1.56 8.66
C SER A 16 -9.44 -0.41 7.68
N ILE A 17 -10.55 0.24 7.28
CA ILE A 17 -10.54 1.46 6.47
C ILE A 17 -9.89 2.59 7.27
N ALA A 18 -10.39 2.88 8.48
CA ALA A 18 -9.84 3.92 9.35
C ALA A 18 -8.33 3.75 9.58
N LEU A 19 -7.84 2.52 9.73
CA LEU A 19 -6.41 2.23 9.87
C LEU A 19 -5.60 2.57 8.61
N LYS A 20 -6.15 2.35 7.41
CA LYS A 20 -5.50 2.75 6.15
C LYS A 20 -5.43 4.26 6.03
N GLU A 21 -6.57 4.93 6.21
CA GLU A 21 -6.66 6.40 6.16
C GLU A 21 -5.72 7.08 7.18
N ALA A 22 -5.62 6.53 8.40
CA ALA A 22 -4.71 7.05 9.43
C ALA A 22 -3.23 6.88 9.04
N ARG A 23 -2.86 5.78 8.36
CA ARG A 23 -1.49 5.58 7.88
C ARG A 23 -1.13 6.53 6.75
N GLU A 24 -2.06 6.77 5.84
CA GLU A 24 -1.90 7.75 4.76
C GLU A 24 -1.77 9.16 5.34
N THR A 25 -2.62 9.53 6.28
CA THR A 25 -2.54 10.81 7.02
C THR A 25 -1.18 10.99 7.69
N HIS A 26 -0.69 9.96 8.39
CA HIS A 26 0.64 9.99 9.02
C HIS A 26 1.78 10.14 8.00
N TYR A 27 1.65 9.53 6.82
CA TYR A 27 2.62 9.73 5.73
C TYR A 27 2.62 11.17 5.22
N TRP A 28 1.43 11.76 4.97
CA TRP A 28 1.33 13.14 4.52
C TRP A 28 1.88 14.14 5.54
N LEU A 29 1.63 13.92 6.84
CA LEU A 29 2.19 14.77 7.91
C LEU A 29 3.72 14.75 7.92
N ARG A 30 4.34 13.57 7.78
CA ARG A 30 5.80 13.45 7.69
C ARG A 30 6.35 14.14 6.43
N LEU A 31 5.69 13.98 5.29
CA LEU A 31 6.10 14.65 4.06
C LEU A 31 6.07 16.17 4.20
N ILE A 32 5.04 16.71 4.85
CA ILE A 32 4.93 18.16 5.12
C ILE A 32 6.06 18.62 6.03
N GLN A 33 6.38 17.88 7.10
CA GLN A 33 7.53 18.17 7.97
C GLN A 33 8.85 18.18 7.18
N GLU A 34 9.10 17.15 6.37
CA GLU A 34 10.33 17.03 5.57
C GLU A 34 10.47 18.15 4.53
N SER A 35 9.34 18.66 4.03
CA SER A 35 9.33 19.76 3.06
C SER A 35 9.67 21.12 3.66
N ASN A 36 9.75 21.25 4.99
CA ASN A 36 9.84 22.55 5.72
C ASN A 36 8.85 23.60 5.17
N ALA A 37 7.70 23.15 4.64
CA ALA A 37 6.77 24.03 3.95
C ALA A 37 6.11 25.04 4.91
N MET A 38 5.96 24.66 6.18
CA MET A 38 5.32 25.46 7.22
C MET A 38 6.11 25.30 8.53
N ASP A 39 6.56 26.43 9.09
CA ASP A 39 7.23 26.51 10.38
C ASP A 39 6.15 26.64 11.48
N GLU A 40 5.31 25.61 11.62
CA GLU A 40 4.15 25.60 12.53
C GLU A 40 4.38 24.59 13.66
N PRO A 41 4.46 25.03 14.94
CA PRO A 41 4.72 24.14 16.06
C PRO A 41 3.66 23.04 16.26
N ASP A 42 2.45 23.20 15.71
CA ASP A 42 1.43 22.18 15.76
C ASP A 42 1.75 21.02 14.81
N ILE A 43 2.33 21.26 13.63
CA ILE A 43 2.70 20.21 12.67
C ILE A 43 3.66 19.19 13.31
N ASP A 44 4.54 19.61 14.22
CA ASP A 44 5.46 18.70 14.90
C ASP A 44 4.80 17.77 15.93
N ARG A 45 3.62 18.15 16.44
CA ARG A 45 2.88 17.39 17.45
C ARG A 45 1.91 16.38 16.84
N LEU A 46 1.48 16.60 15.59
CA LEU A 46 0.50 15.75 14.92
C LEU A 46 1.00 14.34 14.55
N PRO A 47 2.22 14.13 14.00
CA PRO A 47 2.68 12.80 13.61
C PRO A 47 2.72 11.80 14.77
N PRO A 48 3.28 12.14 15.96
CA PRO A 48 3.23 11.26 17.12
C PRO A 48 1.80 10.88 17.54
N ALA A 49 0.88 11.85 17.59
CA ALA A 49 -0.52 11.60 17.91
C ALA A 49 -1.21 10.68 16.87
N CYS A 50 -0.91 10.90 15.58
CA CYS A 50 -1.43 10.06 14.51
C CYS A 50 -0.88 8.62 14.59
N GLN A 51 0.40 8.47 14.96
CA GLN A 51 1.01 7.15 15.19
C GLN A 51 0.34 6.41 16.37
N GLU A 52 -0.02 7.10 17.44
CA GLU A 52 -0.79 6.51 18.55
C GLU A 52 -2.17 6.03 18.09
N LEU A 53 -2.87 6.82 17.27
CA LEU A 53 -4.16 6.41 16.67
C LEU A 53 -4.02 5.15 15.81
N VAL A 54 -2.97 5.06 14.99
CA VAL A 54 -2.67 3.85 14.19
C VAL A 54 -2.44 2.64 15.09
N ALA A 55 -1.71 2.80 16.20
CA ALA A 55 -1.46 1.72 17.15
C ALA A 55 -2.76 1.26 17.84
N LEU A 56 -3.62 2.19 18.26
CA LEU A 56 -4.92 1.90 18.87
C LEU A 56 -5.84 1.15 17.90
N LEU A 57 -6.03 1.67 16.69
CA LEU A 57 -6.86 1.04 15.65
C LEU A 57 -6.34 -0.35 15.28
N SER A 58 -5.01 -0.52 15.23
CA SER A 58 -4.38 -1.82 15.01
C SER A 58 -4.75 -2.83 16.11
N ARG A 59 -4.67 -2.43 17.38
CA ARG A 59 -5.05 -3.29 18.52
C ARG A 59 -6.54 -3.65 18.51
N ILE A 60 -7.41 -2.70 18.21
CA ILE A 60 -8.86 -2.94 18.08
C ILE A 60 -9.12 -3.94 16.96
N THR A 61 -8.52 -3.73 15.79
CA THR A 61 -8.66 -4.63 14.63
C THR A 61 -8.19 -6.04 14.96
N LEU A 62 -7.04 -6.20 15.60
CA LEU A 62 -6.51 -7.49 16.03
C LEU A 62 -7.45 -8.21 17.01
N THR A 63 -7.93 -7.48 18.03
CA THR A 63 -8.84 -8.03 19.04
C THR A 63 -10.17 -8.46 18.44
N THR A 64 -10.75 -7.64 17.56
CA THR A 64 -12.01 -7.95 16.86
C THR A 64 -11.87 -9.17 15.95
N ARG A 65 -10.74 -9.32 15.25
CA ARG A 65 -10.44 -10.53 14.44
C ARG A 65 -10.35 -11.79 15.29
N HIS A 66 -9.65 -11.71 16.42
CA HIS A 66 -9.54 -12.83 17.35
C HIS A 66 -10.92 -13.30 17.82
N ASN A 67 -11.78 -12.36 18.26
CA ASN A 67 -13.13 -12.65 18.73
C ASN A 67 -14.05 -13.26 17.65
N LEU A 68 -13.83 -12.94 16.37
CA LEU A 68 -14.56 -13.54 15.25
C LEU A 68 -14.07 -14.96 14.92
N GLY A 69 -12.78 -15.27 15.14
CA GLY A 69 -12.18 -16.58 14.87
C GLY A 69 -12.49 -17.64 15.94
N SER A 70 -12.68 -17.23 17.20
CA SER A 70 -12.92 -18.14 18.33
C SER A 70 -14.20 -18.98 18.20
N HIS A 71 -15.20 -18.54 17.42
CA HIS A 71 -16.44 -19.28 17.19
C HIS A 71 -16.38 -20.35 16.09
N LYS A 72 -15.28 -20.47 15.33
CA LYS A 72 -15.14 -21.45 14.24
C LYS A 72 -14.48 -22.78 14.62
N ARG A 73 -14.10 -23.00 15.89
CA ARG A 73 -13.30 -24.16 16.32
C ARG A 73 -14.11 -25.28 17.01
N ALA A 74 -15.27 -25.62 16.47
CA ALA A 74 -16.02 -26.82 16.84
C ALA A 74 -16.24 -27.79 15.66
N SER A 75 -15.27 -27.87 14.74
CA SER A 75 -15.11 -29.00 13.83
C SER A 75 -13.66 -29.48 13.91
N SER A 76 -13.49 -30.73 14.34
CA SER A 76 -12.23 -31.41 14.68
C SER A 76 -11.29 -31.58 13.48
N PRO A 77 -9.97 -31.78 13.68
CA PRO A 77 -8.94 -31.67 12.67
C PRO A 77 -8.66 -33.00 11.97
N ASN A 78 -8.64 -33.02 10.64
CA ASN A 78 -7.91 -34.06 9.90
C ASN A 78 -7.65 -33.62 8.45
N ALA A 79 -6.42 -33.22 8.14
CA ALA A 79 -5.89 -33.30 6.79
C ALA A 79 -4.37 -33.44 6.86
N LYS A 80 -3.97 -34.71 6.73
CA LYS A 80 -2.61 -35.18 6.57
C LYS A 80 -1.89 -34.44 5.42
N ASN A 81 -0.63 -34.12 5.66
CA ASN A 81 0.46 -33.89 4.69
C ASN A 81 0.12 -34.05 3.19
N SER A 82 -0.18 -32.95 2.50
CA SER A 82 0.01 -32.92 1.04
C SER A 82 1.39 -32.33 0.74
N SER A 83 2.35 -33.22 0.51
CA SER A 83 3.66 -32.92 -0.04
C SER A 83 3.53 -32.10 -1.32
N PHE A 84 3.90 -30.82 -1.28
CA PHE A 84 4.00 -30.00 -2.49
C PHE A 84 5.29 -30.34 -3.23
N HIS A 85 5.21 -31.29 -4.17
CA HIS A 85 6.23 -31.48 -5.19
C HIS A 85 5.96 -30.49 -6.33
N ILE A 86 6.76 -29.42 -6.40
CA ILE A 86 6.74 -28.51 -7.56
C ILE A 86 7.73 -29.06 -8.58
N SER A 87 7.21 -29.71 -9.62
CA SER A 87 8.02 -30.06 -10.79
C SER A 87 8.36 -28.77 -11.55
N HIS A 88 9.59 -28.31 -11.44
CA HIS A 88 10.13 -27.29 -12.34
C HIS A 88 10.54 -27.99 -13.64
N SER A 89 9.70 -27.89 -14.67
CA SER A 89 10.16 -28.05 -16.05
C SER A 89 10.88 -26.76 -16.44
N GLU A 90 12.20 -26.83 -16.66
CA GLU A 90 12.94 -25.74 -17.29
C GLU A 90 12.37 -25.49 -18.68
N SER A 91 11.52 -24.46 -18.82
CA SER A 91 11.15 -23.92 -20.12
C SER A 91 12.27 -22.98 -20.57
N SER A 92 13.10 -23.47 -21.49
CA SER A 92 14.08 -22.63 -22.19
C SER A 92 13.31 -21.61 -23.04
N VAL A 93 13.22 -20.37 -22.55
CA VAL A 93 12.63 -19.25 -23.30
C VAL A 93 13.73 -18.58 -24.13
N GLU A 94 13.77 -18.93 -25.40
CA GLU A 94 14.58 -18.24 -26.42
C GLU A 94 14.14 -16.77 -26.48
N HIS A 95 15.03 -15.85 -26.12
CA HIS A 95 14.78 -14.42 -26.27
C HIS A 95 15.00 -14.03 -27.73
N SER A 96 13.92 -13.78 -28.47
CA SER A 96 14.01 -13.21 -29.81
C SER A 96 14.53 -11.77 -29.73
N SER A 97 15.83 -11.61 -29.98
CA SER A 97 16.48 -10.32 -30.16
C SER A 97 16.19 -9.79 -31.56
N SER A 98 14.92 -9.43 -31.83
CA SER A 98 14.58 -8.67 -33.04
C SER A 98 14.60 -7.18 -32.71
N PRO A 99 15.47 -6.36 -33.33
CA PRO A 99 15.50 -4.93 -33.09
C PRO A 99 14.21 -4.27 -33.58
N ILE A 100 13.60 -3.47 -32.71
CA ILE A 100 12.41 -2.68 -33.04
C ILE A 100 12.84 -1.54 -33.96
N SER A 101 12.32 -1.54 -35.19
CA SER A 101 12.47 -0.45 -36.14
C SER A 101 11.79 0.80 -35.59
N HIS A 102 12.57 1.80 -35.21
CA HIS A 102 12.07 3.12 -34.83
C HIS A 102 12.23 4.08 -36.01
N SER A 103 11.12 4.65 -36.46
CA SER A 103 11.08 5.72 -37.44
C SER A 103 11.82 6.94 -36.88
N THR A 104 12.98 7.26 -37.45
CA THR A 104 13.72 8.49 -37.13
C THR A 104 13.06 9.64 -37.88
N PHE A 105 12.34 10.51 -37.16
CA PHE A 105 11.84 11.76 -37.73
C PHE A 105 13.00 12.76 -37.85
N PRO A 106 13.26 13.34 -39.03
CA PRO A 106 14.34 14.31 -39.19
C PRO A 106 13.96 15.64 -38.51
N ILE A 107 14.72 16.00 -37.48
CA ILE A 107 14.65 17.34 -36.89
C ILE A 107 15.50 18.28 -37.77
N SER A 108 14.85 19.14 -38.55
CA SER A 108 15.51 20.23 -39.26
C SER A 108 15.95 21.31 -38.26
N HIS A 109 17.25 21.42 -38.00
CA HIS A 109 17.81 22.59 -37.32
C HIS A 109 17.95 23.74 -38.33
N SER A 110 17.19 24.82 -38.11
CA SER A 110 17.36 26.09 -38.83
C SER A 110 18.69 26.73 -38.41
N LYS A 111 19.59 26.89 -39.40
CA LYS A 111 20.91 27.49 -39.23
C LYS A 111 20.77 29.01 -39.05
N THR A 112 20.83 29.50 -37.81
CA THR A 112 20.99 30.94 -37.54
C THR A 112 22.45 31.33 -37.76
N ARG A 113 22.68 32.24 -38.70
CA ARG A 113 23.96 32.87 -39.00
C ARG A 113 24.48 33.67 -37.80
N GLY A 114 25.77 33.57 -37.51
CA GLY A 114 26.52 34.50 -36.68
C GLY A 114 27.99 34.47 -37.09
N GLY A 115 28.44 35.52 -37.77
CA GLY A 115 29.83 35.71 -38.15
C GLY A 115 30.67 36.25 -36.99
N CYS A 116 31.97 35.93 -36.99
CA CYS A 116 32.99 36.68 -36.27
C CYS A 116 34.36 36.38 -36.88
N SER A 117 35.17 37.44 -36.99
CA SER A 117 36.56 37.56 -37.51
C SER A 117 36.71 37.65 -39.02
#